data_AF-A0A5M1DW92-F1
#
_entry.id   AF-A0A5M1DW92-F1
#
_cell.length_a   1.000
_cell.length_b   1.000
_cell.length_c   1.000
_cell.angle_alpha   90.00
_cell.angle_beta   90.00
_cell.angle_gamma   90.00
#
_symmetry.space_group_name_H-M   'P 1'
#
loop_
_entity.id
_entity.type
_entity.pdbx_description
1 polymer ?
#
loop_
_entity_poly.entity_id
_entity_poly.type
_entity_poly.pdbx_seq_one_letter_code
_entity_poly.pdbx_strand_id
1 'polypeptide(L)'
;TRIFELYFLIQILAIYQIKQKTIHRKQLELQLAQHLQTPNCGGWRNMFITLSTLGLINKRNNLTQAGFSLSQLPYPQFALKLFEYLKPFFTYLITTISEKTQQQECNCSNKELFEVMHKKYGEIAFLTEYQEKDATPNTRYISSYLNILRDDYGVIDFLPRSSVRKLLYNPLDLNEKAFLQHIEKHSLIKNYQANFQRIINAI
;
A
#
# COMPACT_ATOMS: atom_id res chain seq x y z
N THR A 1 3.17 -0.68 -5.11
CA THR A 1 3.63 -1.14 -3.79
C THR A 1 2.45 -1.57 -2.95
N ARG A 2 2.56 -2.70 -2.25
CA ARG A 2 1.61 -3.17 -1.22
C ARG A 2 2.06 -2.74 0.16
N ILE A 3 1.12 -2.62 1.10
CA ILE A 3 1.41 -2.30 2.50
C ILE A 3 2.17 -3.46 3.17
N PHE A 4 1.81 -4.71 2.88
CA PHE A 4 2.56 -5.86 3.40
C PHE A 4 3.99 -5.95 2.86
N GLU A 5 4.26 -5.45 1.65
CA GLU A 5 5.63 -5.39 1.12
C GLU A 5 6.47 -4.31 1.85
N LEU A 6 5.85 -3.18 2.20
CA LEU A 6 6.48 -2.17 3.06
C LEU A 6 6.76 -2.74 4.45
N TYR A 7 5.84 -3.53 4.99
CA TYR A 7 6.02 -4.25 6.25
C TYR A 7 7.21 -5.22 6.17
N PHE A 8 7.30 -6.04 5.12
CA PHE A 8 8.45 -6.94 4.96
C PHE A 8 9.77 -6.18 4.88
N LEU A 9 9.81 -5.08 4.12
CA LEU A 9 11.00 -4.25 4.05
C LEU A 9 11.37 -3.65 5.41
N ILE A 10 10.42 -3.11 6.17
CA ILE A 10 10.71 -2.48 7.46
C ILE A 10 11.23 -3.50 8.49
N GLN A 11 10.70 -4.72 8.49
CA GLN A 11 11.18 -5.83 9.32
C GLN A 11 12.63 -6.19 8.98
N ILE A 12 12.94 -6.32 7.69
CA ILE A 12 14.30 -6.62 7.22
C ILE A 12 15.27 -5.52 7.66
N LEU A 13 14.93 -4.25 7.43
CA LEU A 13 15.78 -3.13 7.82
C LEU A 13 16.01 -3.09 9.33
N ALA A 14 15.02 -3.46 10.14
CA ALA A 14 15.16 -3.56 11.59
C ALA A 14 16.19 -4.63 12.00
N ILE A 15 16.15 -5.81 11.37
CA ILE A 15 17.14 -6.88 11.60
C ILE A 15 18.55 -6.39 11.27
N TYR A 16 18.73 -5.75 10.12
CA TYR A 16 20.04 -5.22 9.71
C TYR A 16 20.55 -4.16 10.70
N GLN A 17 19.67 -3.26 11.15
CA GLN A 17 20.00 -2.23 12.13
C GLN A 17 20.41 -2.84 13.48
N ILE A 18 19.68 -3.85 13.98
CA ILE A 18 20.03 -4.57 15.22
C ILE A 18 21.38 -5.27 15.08
N LYS A 19 21.65 -5.90 13.93
CA LYS A 19 22.93 -6.56 13.62
C LYS A 19 24.06 -5.57 13.28
N GLN A 20 23.79 -4.26 13.29
CA GLN A 20 24.74 -3.20 12.91
C GLN A 20 25.35 -3.43 11.52
N LYS A 21 24.60 -4.03 10.60
CA LYS A 21 25.03 -4.29 9.21
C LYS A 21 24.65 -3.12 8.30
N THR A 22 25.57 -2.71 7.44
CA THR A 22 25.31 -1.69 6.42
C THR A 22 24.33 -2.21 5.36
N ILE A 23 23.33 -1.40 5.02
CA ILE A 23 22.32 -1.75 4.03
C ILE A 23 22.70 -1.18 2.65
N HIS A 24 23.03 -2.07 1.72
CA HIS A 24 23.17 -1.71 0.31
C HIS A 24 21.87 -2.01 -0.44
N ARG A 25 21.07 -0.97 -0.72
CA ARG A 25 19.74 -1.08 -1.37
C ARG A 25 19.72 -2.04 -2.57
N LYS A 26 20.69 -1.92 -3.49
CA LYS A 26 20.76 -2.75 -4.71
C LYS A 26 21.01 -4.23 -4.40
N GLN A 27 21.85 -4.51 -3.41
CA GLN A 27 22.13 -5.87 -2.98
C GLN A 27 20.92 -6.48 -2.27
N LEU A 28 20.27 -5.69 -1.41
CA LEU A 28 19.04 -6.08 -0.73
C LEU A 28 17.93 -6.41 -1.74
N GLU A 29 17.77 -5.56 -2.76
CA GLU A 29 16.87 -5.78 -3.89
C GLU A 29 17.18 -7.08 -4.63
N LEU A 30 18.42 -7.35 -5.02
CA LEU A 30 18.79 -8.62 -5.68
C LEU A 30 18.51 -9.84 -4.80
N GLN A 31 18.87 -9.78 -3.52
CA GLN A 31 18.76 -10.91 -2.61
C GLN A 31 17.33 -11.19 -2.16
N LEU A 32 16.48 -10.16 -2.01
CA LEU A 32 15.16 -10.32 -1.38
C LEU A 32 14.00 -10.17 -2.36
N ALA A 33 14.14 -9.29 -3.34
CA ALA A 33 13.10 -9.04 -4.32
C ALA A 33 12.88 -10.23 -5.25
N GLN A 34 13.93 -10.98 -5.58
CA GLN A 34 13.80 -12.20 -6.39
C GLN A 34 13.13 -13.36 -5.64
N HIS A 35 13.20 -13.36 -4.31
CA HIS A 35 12.81 -14.51 -3.51
C HIS A 35 11.45 -14.36 -2.84
N LEU A 36 10.94 -13.16 -2.60
CA LEU A 36 9.68 -12.93 -1.88
C LEU A 36 8.42 -13.29 -2.68
N GLN A 37 8.51 -13.31 -4.02
CA GLN A 37 7.40 -13.65 -4.94
C GLN A 37 6.11 -12.83 -4.70
N THR A 38 6.26 -11.61 -4.18
CA THR A 38 5.14 -10.67 -3.98
C THR A 38 4.78 -9.94 -5.29
N PRO A 39 3.60 -9.32 -5.38
CA PRO A 39 3.14 -8.70 -6.63
C PRO A 39 4.09 -7.63 -7.20
N ASN A 40 4.85 -6.90 -6.37
CA ASN A 40 5.81 -5.88 -6.80
C ASN A 40 7.28 -6.29 -6.63
N CYS A 41 7.65 -7.55 -6.87
CA CYS A 41 9.06 -7.98 -6.84
C CYS A 41 10.00 -7.08 -7.67
N GLY A 42 9.57 -6.50 -8.79
CA GLY A 42 10.41 -5.57 -9.58
C GLY A 42 10.43 -4.12 -9.08
N GLY A 43 9.68 -3.78 -8.03
CA GLY A 43 9.37 -2.41 -7.61
C GLY A 43 10.02 -1.96 -6.30
N TRP A 44 11.08 -2.64 -5.83
CA TRP A 44 11.66 -2.40 -4.50
C TRP A 44 12.18 -1.00 -4.31
N ARG A 45 12.73 -0.37 -5.35
CA ARG A 45 13.07 1.06 -5.34
C ARG A 45 11.91 1.93 -4.85
N ASN A 46 10.68 1.67 -5.29
CA ASN A 46 9.50 2.45 -4.91
C ASN A 46 9.16 2.26 -3.43
N MET A 47 9.49 1.11 -2.85
CA MET A 47 9.31 0.86 -1.41
C MET A 47 10.26 1.69 -0.57
N PHE A 48 11.55 1.73 -0.94
CA PHE A 48 12.53 2.61 -0.30
C PHE A 48 12.14 4.08 -0.43
N ILE A 49 11.69 4.52 -1.61
CA ILE A 49 11.19 5.88 -1.80
C ILE A 49 10.01 6.13 -0.86
N THR A 50 9.03 5.22 -0.81
CA THR A 50 7.86 5.35 0.07
C THR A 50 8.25 5.46 1.54
N LEU A 51 9.10 4.56 2.04
CA LEU A 51 9.59 4.62 3.43
C LEU A 51 10.36 5.91 3.72
N SER A 52 11.14 6.42 2.76
CA SER A 52 11.88 7.67 2.90
C SER A 52 10.94 8.88 2.92
N THR A 53 9.93 8.91 2.05
CA THR A 53 8.91 9.98 2.00
C THR A 53 8.10 10.03 3.28
N LEU A 54 7.81 8.87 3.88
CA LEU A 54 7.15 8.77 5.18
C LEU A 54 8.08 9.08 6.38
N GLY A 55 9.36 9.38 6.14
CA GLY A 55 10.34 9.65 7.20
C GLY A 55 10.70 8.43 8.06
N LEU A 56 10.41 7.22 7.57
CA LEU A 56 10.67 5.97 8.30
C LEU A 56 12.10 5.47 8.11
N ILE A 57 12.77 5.89 7.04
CA ILE A 57 14.19 5.66 6.82
C ILE A 57 14.93 6.96 6.54
N ASN A 58 16.21 7.01 6.90
CA ASN A 58 17.08 8.15 6.62
C ASN A 58 17.79 8.01 5.25
N LYS A 59 18.58 9.02 4.88
CA LYS A 59 19.35 9.04 3.61
C LYS A 59 20.34 7.88 3.44
N ARG A 60 20.66 7.15 4.52
CA ARG A 60 21.52 5.96 4.53
C ARG A 60 20.71 4.65 4.50
N ASN A 61 19.39 4.73 4.34
CA ASN A 61 18.44 3.61 4.37
C ASN A 61 18.32 2.89 5.72
N ASN A 62 18.78 3.48 6.81
CA ASN A 62 18.55 2.95 8.17
C ASN A 62 17.20 3.46 8.70
N LEU A 63 16.55 2.70 9.58
CA LEU A 63 15.30 3.15 10.19
C LEU A 63 15.55 4.38 11.07
N THR A 64 14.61 5.32 11.00
CA THR A 64 14.48 6.37 12.02
C THR A 64 13.85 5.79 13.28
N GLN A 65 13.76 6.57 14.36
CA GLN A 65 13.05 6.14 15.57
C GLN A 65 11.58 5.76 15.26
N ALA A 66 10.92 6.53 14.40
CA ALA A 66 9.56 6.24 13.96
C ALA A 66 9.50 4.93 13.14
N GLY A 67 10.43 4.73 12.20
CA GLY A 67 10.52 3.50 11.43
C GLY A 67 10.79 2.26 12.29
N PHE A 68 11.68 2.39 13.27
CA PHE A 68 11.96 1.31 14.22
C PHE A 68 10.77 1.00 15.12
N SER A 69 10.05 2.03 15.58
CA SER A 69 8.84 1.83 16.39
C SER A 69 7.75 1.11 15.60
N LEU A 70 7.54 1.49 14.33
CA LEU A 70 6.59 0.81 13.44
C LEU A 70 7.01 -0.63 13.13
N SER A 71 8.31 -0.94 13.05
CA SER A 71 8.76 -2.31 12.82
C SER A 71 8.50 -3.25 14.01
N GLN A 72 8.19 -2.73 15.19
CA GLN A 72 7.81 -3.57 16.34
C GLN A 72 6.32 -3.93 16.35
N LEU A 73 5.52 -3.33 15.46
CA LEU A 73 4.09 -3.61 15.40
C LEU A 73 3.80 -4.92 14.65
N PRO A 74 2.80 -5.69 15.07
CA PRO A 74 2.23 -6.72 14.21
C PRO A 74 1.62 -6.09 12.95
N TYR A 75 1.52 -6.86 11.88
CA TYR A 75 1.12 -6.35 10.57
C TYR A 75 -0.22 -5.58 10.58
N PRO A 76 -1.32 -6.05 11.22
CA PRO A 76 -2.57 -5.31 11.20
C PRO A 76 -2.44 -3.89 11.76
N GLN A 77 -1.70 -3.71 12.86
CA GLN A 77 -1.44 -2.41 13.45
C GLN A 77 -0.54 -1.55 12.56
N PHE A 78 0.50 -2.13 11.98
CA PHE A 78 1.35 -1.45 10.99
C PHE A 78 0.52 -0.95 9.79
N ALA A 79 -0.34 -1.80 9.24
CA ALA A 79 -1.17 -1.48 8.10
C ALA A 79 -2.19 -0.39 8.46
N LEU A 80 -2.81 -0.46 9.64
CA LEU A 80 -3.69 0.60 10.12
C LEU A 80 -2.96 1.96 10.20
N LYS A 81 -1.72 2.00 10.71
CA LYS A 81 -0.92 3.24 10.72
C LYS A 81 -0.67 3.78 9.31
N LEU A 82 -0.39 2.92 8.34
CA LEU A 82 -0.25 3.38 6.94
C LEU A 82 -1.58 3.81 6.32
N PHE A 83 -2.71 3.21 6.73
CA PHE A 83 -4.03 3.68 6.34
C PHE A 83 -4.27 5.10 6.83
N GLU A 84 -3.91 5.45 8.07
CA GLU A 84 -4.08 6.81 8.62
C GLU A 84 -3.37 7.86 7.76
N TYR A 85 -2.14 7.59 7.29
CA TYR A 85 -1.42 8.49 6.37
C TYR A 85 -2.11 8.64 5.01
N LEU A 86 -2.73 7.57 4.50
CA LEU A 86 -3.41 7.55 3.20
C LEU A 86 -4.90 7.90 3.30
N LYS A 87 -5.44 8.09 4.52
CA LYS A 87 -6.86 8.25 4.80
C LYS A 87 -7.52 9.38 4.02
N PRO A 88 -6.91 10.59 3.86
CA PRO A 88 -7.52 11.64 3.04
C PRO A 88 -7.80 11.17 1.61
N PHE A 89 -6.86 10.42 1.03
CA PHE A 89 -7.01 9.90 -0.32
C PHE A 89 -8.02 8.76 -0.40
N PHE A 90 -7.94 7.79 0.52
CA PHE A 90 -8.90 6.69 0.56
C PHE A 90 -10.32 7.19 0.79
N THR A 91 -10.51 8.27 1.55
CA THR A 91 -11.82 8.89 1.74
C THR A 91 -12.42 9.30 0.40
N TYR A 92 -11.68 10.01 -0.45
CA TYR A 92 -12.18 10.40 -1.77
C TYR A 92 -12.48 9.18 -2.66
N LEU A 93 -11.58 8.19 -2.69
CA LEU A 93 -11.73 7.02 -3.54
C LEU A 93 -12.92 6.14 -3.11
N ILE A 94 -13.01 5.82 -1.81
CA ILE A 94 -14.07 4.99 -1.23
C ILE A 94 -15.41 5.69 -1.35
N THR A 95 -15.49 6.99 -1.06
CA THR A 95 -16.75 7.76 -1.21
C THR A 95 -17.22 7.73 -2.66
N THR A 96 -16.32 7.94 -3.62
CA THR A 96 -16.67 7.93 -5.05
C THR A 96 -17.14 6.54 -5.50
N ILE A 97 -16.48 5.46 -5.04
CA ILE A 97 -16.92 4.09 -5.32
C ILE A 97 -18.27 3.82 -4.65
N SER A 98 -18.47 4.26 -3.41
CA SER A 98 -19.71 4.07 -2.63
C SER A 98 -20.91 4.75 -3.31
N GLU A 99 -20.75 5.98 -3.77
CA GLU A 99 -21.78 6.72 -4.51
C GLU A 99 -22.12 6.05 -5.84
N LYS A 100 -21.12 5.48 -6.52
CA LYS A 100 -21.35 4.72 -7.76
C LYS A 100 -21.89 3.32 -7.55
N THR A 101 -21.74 2.72 -6.36
CA THR A 101 -22.19 1.36 -6.03
C THR A 101 -23.62 1.30 -5.47
N GLN A 102 -24.31 2.43 -5.30
CA GLN A 102 -25.73 2.45 -4.90
C GLN A 102 -26.66 1.66 -5.84
N GLN A 103 -26.16 1.17 -6.99
CA GLN A 103 -26.88 0.34 -7.97
C GLN A 103 -26.28 -1.07 -8.19
N GLN A 104 -25.59 -1.65 -7.19
CA GLN A 104 -25.03 -3.03 -7.11
C GLN A 104 -23.50 -3.13 -7.32
N GLU A 105 -22.89 -2.49 -8.31
CA GLU A 105 -21.42 -2.56 -8.56
C GLU A 105 -20.89 -1.27 -9.22
N CYS A 106 -19.66 -0.81 -8.91
CA CYS A 106 -19.03 0.28 -9.69
C CYS A 106 -18.42 -0.33 -10.93
N ASN A 107 -19.09 -0.20 -12.07
CA ASN A 107 -18.48 -0.46 -13.36
C ASN A 107 -17.89 0.83 -13.91
N CYS A 108 -16.60 1.04 -13.67
CA CYS A 108 -15.92 2.29 -13.93
C CYS A 108 -14.43 2.05 -14.27
N SER A 109 -13.92 2.55 -15.39
CA SER A 109 -12.49 2.50 -15.68
C SER A 109 -11.69 3.36 -14.67
N ASN A 110 -10.38 3.13 -14.55
CA ASN A 110 -9.55 3.98 -13.69
C ASN A 110 -9.52 5.44 -14.16
N LYS A 111 -9.70 5.68 -15.46
CA LYS A 111 -9.78 7.02 -16.05
C LYS A 111 -11.07 7.72 -15.64
N GLU A 112 -12.21 7.06 -15.79
CA GLU A 112 -13.50 7.63 -15.36
C GLU A 112 -13.53 7.89 -13.86
N LEU A 113 -12.93 7.00 -13.06
CA LEU A 113 -12.82 7.20 -11.61
C LEU A 113 -11.97 8.44 -11.29
N PHE A 114 -10.84 8.63 -11.98
CA PHE A 114 -10.03 9.85 -11.88
C PHE A 114 -10.85 11.10 -12.20
N GLU A 115 -11.54 11.11 -13.34
CA GLU A 115 -12.29 12.26 -13.83
C GLU A 115 -13.42 12.67 -12.88
N VAL A 116 -14.14 11.68 -12.34
CA VAL A 116 -15.19 11.93 -11.34
C VAL A 116 -14.60 12.51 -10.05
N MET A 117 -13.49 11.95 -9.57
CA MET A 117 -12.81 12.46 -8.38
C MET A 117 -12.28 13.89 -8.61
N HIS A 118 -11.62 14.13 -9.74
CA HIS A 118 -11.09 15.45 -10.10
C HIS A 118 -12.19 16.49 -10.24
N LYS A 119 -13.31 16.15 -10.88
CA LYS A 119 -14.47 17.04 -11.01
C LYS A 119 -15.08 17.39 -9.64
N LYS A 120 -15.10 16.45 -8.70
CA LYS A 120 -15.75 16.62 -7.39
C LYS A 120 -14.87 17.31 -6.36
N TYR A 121 -13.58 16.97 -6.31
CA TYR A 121 -12.67 17.40 -5.25
C TYR A 121 -11.56 18.35 -5.74
N GLY A 122 -11.48 18.61 -7.06
CA GLY A 122 -10.44 19.45 -7.66
C GLY A 122 -9.08 18.76 -7.74
N GLU A 123 -8.01 19.56 -7.68
CA GLU A 123 -6.65 19.05 -7.61
C GLU A 123 -6.41 18.31 -6.30
N ILE A 124 -6.26 16.99 -6.39
CA ILE A 124 -5.83 16.16 -5.27
C ILE A 124 -4.32 15.98 -5.40
N ALA A 125 -3.53 16.70 -4.59
CA ALA A 125 -2.06 16.79 -4.68
C ALA A 125 -1.29 15.47 -4.83
N PHE A 126 -1.87 14.33 -4.42
CA PHE A 126 -1.28 12.99 -4.53
C PHE A 126 -1.78 12.15 -5.73
N LEU A 127 -2.82 12.61 -6.42
CA LEU A 127 -3.28 12.09 -7.71
C LEU A 127 -2.74 12.90 -8.88
N THR A 128 -2.48 14.19 -8.64
CA THR A 128 -1.92 15.12 -9.60
C THR A 128 -0.40 15.01 -9.66
N GLU A 129 0.12 13.82 -10.01
CA GLU A 129 1.11 13.86 -11.09
C GLU A 129 0.32 13.99 -12.39
N TYR A 130 -0.40 15.10 -12.54
CA TYR A 130 -0.59 15.67 -13.86
C TYR A 130 0.81 16.11 -14.23
N GLN A 131 1.58 15.21 -14.84
CA GLN A 131 2.84 15.62 -15.43
C GLN A 131 2.40 16.62 -16.49
N GLU A 132 2.72 17.90 -16.33
CA GLU A 132 2.35 18.98 -17.26
C GLU A 132 2.69 18.65 -18.72
N LYS A 133 3.54 17.64 -18.94
CA LYS A 133 4.01 17.13 -20.23
C LYS A 133 3.13 16.04 -20.87
N ASP A 134 2.22 15.41 -20.14
CA ASP A 134 1.35 14.36 -20.68
C ASP A 134 -0.08 14.85 -20.81
N ALA A 135 -0.60 14.91 -22.05
CA ALA A 135 -1.99 15.24 -22.36
C ALA A 135 -3.02 14.20 -21.85
N THR A 136 -2.60 13.26 -21.00
CA THR A 136 -3.38 12.14 -20.50
C THR A 136 -3.37 12.07 -18.98
N PRO A 137 -4.54 11.87 -18.32
CA PRO A 137 -4.61 11.69 -16.87
C PRO A 137 -3.72 10.55 -16.37
N ASN A 138 -2.87 10.81 -15.37
CA ASN A 138 -2.03 9.78 -14.76
C ASN A 138 -2.85 8.89 -13.81
N THR A 139 -3.43 7.83 -14.35
CA THR A 139 -4.27 6.87 -13.61
C THR A 139 -3.47 5.81 -12.84
N ARG A 140 -2.12 5.86 -12.89
CA ARG A 140 -1.24 4.86 -12.26
C ARG A 140 -1.46 4.76 -10.76
N TYR A 141 -1.61 5.90 -10.09
CA TYR A 141 -1.82 5.95 -8.65
C TYR A 141 -3.16 5.36 -8.23
N ILE A 142 -4.24 5.62 -8.99
CA ILE A 142 -5.55 5.01 -8.75
C ILE A 142 -5.45 3.49 -8.76
N SER A 143 -4.82 2.91 -9.78
CA SER A 143 -4.62 1.46 -9.84
C SER A 143 -3.87 0.94 -8.61
N SER A 144 -2.79 1.62 -8.20
CA SER A 144 -2.03 1.24 -7.00
C SER A 144 -2.90 1.27 -5.74
N TYR A 145 -3.64 2.34 -5.52
CA TYR A 145 -4.49 2.50 -4.35
C TYR A 145 -5.67 1.54 -4.32
N LEU A 146 -6.31 1.28 -5.46
CA LEU A 146 -7.36 0.27 -5.60
C LEU A 146 -6.82 -1.10 -5.22
N ASN A 147 -5.66 -1.46 -5.75
CA ASN A 147 -5.02 -2.68 -5.31
C ASN A 147 -4.81 -2.61 -3.79
N ILE A 148 -4.30 -1.51 -3.18
CA ILE A 148 -4.01 -1.47 -1.71
C ILE A 148 -5.31 -1.78 -0.96
N LEU A 149 -6.40 -1.12 -1.33
CA LEU A 149 -7.71 -1.35 -0.73
C LEU A 149 -8.16 -2.81 -0.86
N ARG A 150 -7.89 -3.48 -1.99
CA ARG A 150 -8.22 -4.90 -2.18
C ARG A 150 -7.29 -5.83 -1.40
N ASP A 151 -5.98 -5.76 -1.65
CA ASP A 151 -5.02 -6.78 -1.23
C ASP A 151 -4.56 -6.62 0.22
N ASP A 152 -4.45 -5.38 0.71
CA ASP A 152 -3.89 -5.09 2.03
C ASP A 152 -4.99 -4.90 3.08
N TYR A 153 -6.11 -4.30 2.67
CA TYR A 153 -7.21 -3.98 3.57
C TYR A 153 -8.46 -4.86 3.35
N GLY A 154 -8.70 -5.39 2.16
CA GLY A 154 -9.92 -6.16 1.86
C GLY A 154 -11.20 -5.32 1.74
N VAL A 155 -11.07 -4.01 1.49
CA VAL A 155 -12.17 -3.04 1.43
C VAL A 155 -13.00 -3.20 0.16
N ILE A 156 -12.34 -3.48 -0.97
CA ILE A 156 -12.98 -3.69 -2.27
C ILE A 156 -12.54 -5.01 -2.87
N ASP A 157 -13.33 -5.53 -3.79
CA ASP A 157 -12.98 -6.68 -4.62
C ASP A 157 -13.12 -6.37 -6.11
N PHE A 158 -12.21 -6.90 -6.92
CA PHE A 158 -12.24 -6.80 -8.38
C PHE A 158 -11.29 -7.80 -9.05
N LEU A 159 -11.73 -8.31 -10.19
CA LEU A 159 -10.94 -9.18 -11.07
C LEU A 159 -9.84 -8.39 -11.81
N PRO A 160 -8.71 -9.02 -12.13
CA PRO A 160 -7.67 -8.40 -12.96
C PRO A 160 -8.24 -7.86 -14.28
N ARG A 161 -7.86 -6.62 -14.63
CA ARG A 161 -8.31 -5.90 -15.85
C ARG A 161 -9.82 -5.61 -15.89
N SER A 162 -10.56 -5.84 -14.81
CA SER A 162 -11.97 -5.48 -14.71
C SER A 162 -12.16 -4.02 -14.31
N SER A 163 -13.15 -3.37 -14.89
CA SER A 163 -13.70 -2.09 -14.44
C SER A 163 -14.77 -2.25 -13.36
N VAL A 164 -15.22 -3.49 -13.10
CA VAL A 164 -16.22 -3.81 -12.09
C VAL A 164 -15.55 -3.95 -10.74
N ARG A 165 -16.00 -3.16 -9.77
CA ARG A 165 -15.55 -3.20 -8.37
C ARG A 165 -16.74 -3.34 -7.44
N LYS A 166 -16.59 -4.20 -6.45
CA LYS A 166 -17.53 -4.38 -5.35
C LYS A 166 -16.94 -3.81 -4.07
N LEU A 167 -17.66 -2.91 -3.41
CA LEU A 167 -17.32 -2.49 -2.05
C LEU A 167 -17.77 -3.59 -1.08
N LEU A 168 -16.83 -4.15 -0.30
CA LEU A 168 -17.13 -5.22 0.65
C LEU A 168 -17.57 -4.65 2.01
N TYR A 169 -16.94 -3.56 2.44
CA TYR A 169 -17.31 -2.78 3.61
C TYR A 169 -16.71 -1.37 3.53
N ASN A 170 -17.24 -0.42 4.31
CA ASN A 170 -16.67 0.92 4.38
C ASN A 170 -15.76 1.07 5.61
N PRO A 171 -14.42 1.17 5.46
CA PRO A 171 -13.50 1.31 6.59
C PRO A 171 -13.64 2.65 7.31
N LEU A 172 -14.29 3.65 6.71
CA LEU A 172 -14.49 4.97 7.32
C LEU A 172 -15.58 4.96 8.41
N ASP A 173 -16.47 3.96 8.38
CA ASP A 173 -17.57 3.82 9.33
C ASP A 173 -17.21 2.87 10.49
N LEU A 174 -16.03 2.24 10.43
CA LEU A 174 -15.58 1.27 11.42
C LEU A 174 -14.78 1.94 12.54
N ASN A 175 -14.93 1.41 13.76
CA ASN A 175 -13.96 1.68 14.81
C ASN A 175 -12.65 0.91 14.57
N GLU A 176 -11.59 1.33 15.25
CA GLU A 176 -10.25 0.76 15.12
C GLU A 176 -10.22 -0.76 15.29
N LYS A 177 -10.89 -1.27 16.34
CA LYS A 177 -10.91 -2.71 16.64
C LYS A 177 -11.54 -3.52 15.51
N ALA A 178 -12.69 -3.07 15.00
CA ALA A 178 -13.36 -3.73 13.88
C ALA A 178 -12.49 -3.69 12.62
N PHE A 179 -11.84 -2.55 12.35
CA PHE A 179 -10.99 -2.43 11.16
C PHE A 179 -9.77 -3.36 11.25
N LEU A 180 -9.10 -3.45 12.40
CA LEU A 180 -7.99 -4.39 12.60
C LEU A 180 -8.39 -5.85 12.32
N GLN A 181 -9.59 -6.26 12.76
CA GLN A 181 -10.11 -7.60 12.49
C GLN A 181 -10.31 -7.85 10.99
N HIS A 182 -10.79 -6.85 10.25
CA HIS A 182 -10.91 -6.96 8.79
C HIS A 182 -9.53 -7.09 8.11
N ILE A 183 -8.54 -6.28 8.52
CA ILE A 183 -7.18 -6.35 7.97
C ILE A 183 -6.59 -7.75 8.21
N GLU A 184 -6.68 -8.24 9.44
CA GLU A 184 -6.17 -9.55 9.81
C GLU A 184 -6.85 -10.68 9.03
N LYS A 185 -8.16 -10.57 8.79
CA LYS A 185 -8.93 -11.59 8.08
C LYS A 185 -8.66 -11.59 6.58
N HIS A 186 -8.63 -10.42 5.95
CA HIS A 186 -8.74 -10.27 4.49
C HIS A 186 -7.43 -9.91 3.78
N SER A 187 -6.40 -9.44 4.49
CA SER A 187 -5.12 -9.13 3.86
C SER A 187 -4.47 -10.36 3.24
N LEU A 188 -3.89 -10.18 2.04
CA LEU A 188 -3.15 -11.20 1.32
C LEU A 188 -1.75 -11.49 1.90
N ILE A 189 -1.33 -10.81 2.98
CA ILE A 189 -0.03 -11.05 3.61
C ILE A 189 0.20 -12.54 3.95
N LYS A 190 -0.87 -13.25 4.34
CA LYS A 190 -0.82 -14.67 4.71
C LYS A 190 -0.25 -15.54 3.59
N ASN A 191 -0.50 -15.17 2.34
CA ASN A 191 0.00 -15.90 1.16
C ASN A 191 1.52 -15.83 1.03
N TYR A 192 2.15 -14.83 1.66
CA TYR A 192 3.59 -14.56 1.55
C TYR A 192 4.34 -14.78 2.86
N GLN A 193 3.63 -14.96 3.98
CA GLN A 193 4.21 -14.99 5.32
C GLN A 193 5.20 -16.13 5.52
N ALA A 194 4.90 -17.34 5.03
CA ALA A 194 5.80 -18.49 5.15
C ALA A 194 7.14 -18.25 4.42
N ASN A 195 7.06 -17.72 3.20
CA ASN A 195 8.26 -17.43 2.41
C ASN A 195 9.04 -16.25 2.99
N PHE A 196 8.34 -15.22 3.48
CA PHE A 196 8.95 -14.12 4.20
C PHE A 196 9.70 -14.61 5.45
N GLN A 197 9.09 -15.49 6.25
CA GLN A 197 9.72 -16.07 7.44
C GLN A 197 11.00 -16.84 7.09
N ARG A 198 10.97 -17.66 6.03
CA ARG A 198 12.16 -18.37 5.51
C ARG A 198 13.30 -17.41 5.20
N ILE A 199 12.97 -16.27 4.60
CA ILE A 199 13.94 -15.26 4.19
C ILE A 199 14.54 -14.55 5.39
N ILE A 200 13.73 -14.08 6.35
CA ILE A 200 14.25 -13.39 7.53
C ILE A 200 15.11 -14.30 8.42
N ASN A 201 14.79 -15.59 8.48
CA ASN A 201 15.61 -16.58 9.20
C ASN A 201 17.01 -16.78 8.58
N ALA A 202 17.21 -16.38 7.32
CA ALA A 202 18.48 -16.49 6.61
C ALA A 202 19.35 -15.22 6.70
N ILE A 203 18.82 -14.11 7.23
CA ILE A 203 19.53 -12.82 7.40
C ILE A 203 20.29 -12.81 8.71
#